data_AF-A0A238LKE5-F1
#
_entry.id   AF-A0A238LKE5-F1
#
_cell.length_a   1.000
_cell.length_b   1.000
_cell.length_c   1.000
_cell.angle_alpha   90.00
_cell.angle_beta   90.00
_cell.angle_gamma   90.00
#
_symmetry.space_group_name_H-M   'P 1'
#
loop_
_entity.id
_entity.type
_entity.pdbx_description
1 polymer ?
#
loop_
_entity_poly.entity_id
_entity_poly.type
_entity_poly.pdbx_seq_one_letter_code
_entity_poly.pdbx_strand_id
1 'polypeptide(L)'
;MGLKGLWKIDMSGAGLLLKEIRRARKAGADFHISTTNAPSLRILKRLHVFDELGSDNLHNNKGEAIAAAVAGADDNICKDCKLRVFLECAQKSGHRNETQQ
;
A
#
# COMPACT_ATOMS: atom_id res chain seq x y z
N MET A 1 0.14 -1.46 -4.73
CA MET A 1 -0.19 -1.64 -6.16
C MET A 1 -1.37 -0.78 -6.55
N GLY A 2 -1.24 0.07 -7.58
CA GLY A 2 -2.37 0.83 -8.11
C GLY A 2 -3.07 0.09 -9.24
N LEU A 3 -4.39 -0.10 -9.14
CA LEU A 3 -5.19 -0.78 -10.17
C LEU A 3 -6.01 0.20 -11.03
N LYS A 4 -5.71 1.50 -10.95
CA LYS A 4 -6.35 2.53 -11.77
C LYS A 4 -6.02 2.28 -13.24
N GLY A 5 -7.05 2.05 -14.05
CA GLY A 5 -6.91 1.69 -15.47
C GLY A 5 -7.11 0.21 -15.78
N LEU A 6 -7.17 -0.67 -14.77
CA LEU A 6 -7.58 -2.07 -14.95
C LEU A 6 -9.11 -2.14 -14.93
N TRP A 7 -9.70 -2.34 -16.11
CA TRP A 7 -11.16 -2.34 -16.28
C TRP A 7 -11.81 -3.62 -15.78
N LYS A 8 -11.12 -4.75 -15.93
CA LYS A 8 -11.54 -6.07 -15.43
C LYS A 8 -10.35 -6.83 -14.89
N ILE A 9 -10.57 -7.53 -13.77
CA ILE A 9 -9.66 -8.52 -13.21
C ILE A 9 -10.37 -9.87 -13.37
N ASP A 10 -9.67 -10.90 -13.84
CA ASP A 10 -10.22 -12.24 -13.93
C ASP A 10 -9.81 -13.09 -12.72
N MET A 11 -10.19 -14.37 -12.73
CA MET A 11 -9.90 -15.28 -11.62
C MET A 11 -8.40 -15.50 -11.43
N SER A 12 -7.65 -15.59 -12.53
CA SER A 12 -6.20 -15.77 -12.51
C SER A 12 -5.48 -14.54 -11.96
N GLY A 13 -5.92 -13.33 -12.33
CA GLY A 13 -5.39 -12.08 -11.82
C GLY A 13 -5.63 -11.90 -10.33
N ALA A 14 -6.81 -12.27 -9.83
CA ALA A 14 -7.07 -12.30 -8.38
C ALA A 14 -6.20 -13.35 -7.66
N GLY A 15 -6.02 -14.52 -8.25
CA GLY A 15 -5.11 -15.55 -7.72
C GLY A 15 -3.66 -15.08 -7.61
N LEU A 16 -3.18 -14.32 -8.59
CA LEU A 16 -1.87 -13.67 -8.53
C LEU A 16 -1.80 -12.67 -7.38
N LEU A 17 -2.81 -11.82 -7.19
CA LEU A 17 -2.85 -10.86 -6.09
C LEU A 17 -2.78 -11.56 -4.73
N LEU A 18 -3.57 -12.62 -4.52
CA LEU A 18 -3.53 -13.41 -3.28
C LEU A 18 -2.13 -13.99 -3.04
N LYS A 19 -1.47 -14.51 -4.08
CA LYS A 19 -0.11 -15.04 -3.98
C LYS A 19 0.90 -13.95 -3.59
N GLU A 20 0.82 -12.77 -4.20
CA GLU A 20 1.74 -11.68 -3.91
C GLU A 20 1.51 -11.06 -2.52
N ILE A 21 0.26 -10.95 -2.06
CA ILE A 21 -0.05 -10.51 -0.68
C ILE A 21 0.62 -11.45 0.33
N ARG A 22 0.42 -12.77 0.16
CA ARG A 22 1.04 -13.78 1.04
C ARG A 22 2.56 -13.76 0.97
N ARG A 23 3.11 -13.57 -0.23
CA ARG A 23 4.56 -13.50 -0.45
C ARG A 23 5.17 -12.29 0.26
N ALA A 24 4.56 -11.12 0.12
CA ALA A 24 5.02 -9.89 0.78
C ALA A 24 5.04 -10.06 2.30
N ARG A 25 3.96 -10.59 2.87
CA ARG A 25 3.85 -10.83 4.32
C ARG A 25 4.86 -11.85 4.84
N LYS A 26 5.10 -12.92 4.09
CA LYS A 26 6.17 -13.88 4.43
C LYS A 26 7.56 -13.26 4.43
N ALA A 27 7.78 -12.19 3.66
CA ALA A 27 9.03 -11.43 3.64
C ALA A 27 9.08 -10.29 4.68
N GLY A 28 8.06 -10.16 5.55
CA GLY A 28 7.97 -9.08 6.53
C GLY A 28 7.54 -7.73 5.95
N ALA A 29 7.02 -7.70 4.73
CA ALA A 29 6.43 -6.52 4.12
C ALA A 29 4.90 -6.60 4.12
N ASP A 30 4.21 -5.50 3.85
CA ASP A 30 2.76 -5.50 3.65
C ASP A 30 2.38 -5.13 2.21
N PHE A 31 1.12 -5.33 1.85
CA PHE A 31 0.62 -5.14 0.50
C PHE A 31 -0.61 -4.22 0.51
N HIS A 32 -0.51 -3.05 -0.12
CA HIS A 32 -1.63 -2.11 -0.25
C HIS A 32 -2.17 -2.08 -1.68
N ILE A 33 -3.49 -1.98 -1.86
CA ILE A 33 -4.15 -1.84 -3.15
C ILE A 33 -4.88 -0.49 -3.20
N SER A 34 -4.70 0.26 -4.29
CA SER A 34 -5.51 1.48 -4.53
C SER A 34 -6.38 1.32 -5.78
N THR A 35 -7.71 1.40 -5.65
CA THR A 35 -8.66 1.35 -6.77
C THR A 35 -10.03 1.92 -6.42
N THR A 36 -10.66 2.61 -7.37
CA THR A 36 -12.06 3.07 -7.29
C THR A 36 -12.96 2.41 -8.34
N ASN A 37 -12.43 1.49 -9.14
CA ASN A 37 -13.19 0.85 -10.21
C ASN A 37 -14.19 -0.15 -9.62
N ALA A 38 -15.49 0.17 -9.66
CA ALA A 38 -16.56 -0.64 -9.07
C ALA A 38 -16.59 -2.10 -9.60
N PRO A 39 -16.48 -2.38 -10.91
CA PRO A 39 -16.24 -3.73 -11.43
C PRO A 39 -15.10 -4.49 -10.75
N SER A 40 -13.92 -3.87 -10.62
CA SER A 40 -12.76 -4.49 -9.98
C SER A 40 -13.03 -4.75 -8.49
N LEU A 41 -13.63 -3.80 -7.78
CA LEU A 41 -13.99 -3.96 -6.36
C LEU A 41 -14.92 -5.16 -6.13
N ARG A 42 -15.94 -5.34 -6.99
CA ARG A 42 -16.85 -6.49 -6.91
C ARG A 42 -16.13 -7.83 -7.09
N ILE A 43 -15.20 -7.90 -8.04
CA ILE A 43 -14.45 -9.13 -8.32
C ILE A 43 -13.48 -9.46 -7.19
N LEU A 44 -12.73 -8.46 -6.72
CA LEU A 44 -11.81 -8.62 -5.59
C LEU A 44 -12.54 -9.08 -4.32
N LYS A 45 -13.73 -8.52 -4.06
CA LYS A 45 -14.59 -8.99 -2.96
C LYS A 45 -15.05 -10.43 -3.17
N ARG A 46 -15.57 -10.76 -4.35
CA ARG A 46 -16.07 -12.11 -4.67
C ARG A 46 -15.00 -13.18 -4.58
N LEU A 47 -13.75 -12.83 -4.88
CA LEU A 47 -12.60 -13.74 -4.87
C LEU A 47 -11.81 -13.67 -3.56
N HIS A 48 -12.39 -13.12 -2.49
CA HIS A 48 -11.81 -13.07 -1.14
C HIS A 48 -10.45 -12.35 -1.05
N VAL A 49 -10.15 -11.48 -2.02
CA VAL A 49 -8.90 -10.70 -1.99
C VAL A 49 -8.91 -9.72 -0.84
N PHE A 50 -10.06 -9.13 -0.51
CA PHE A 50 -10.17 -8.21 0.63
C PHE A 50 -9.98 -8.89 1.98
N ASP A 51 -10.40 -10.14 2.10
CA ASP A 51 -10.23 -10.92 3.33
C ASP A 51 -8.75 -11.22 3.58
N GLU A 52 -8.00 -11.52 2.51
CA GLU A 52 -6.55 -11.69 2.59
C GLU A 52 -5.82 -10.35 2.77
N LEU A 53 -6.23 -9.29 2.06
CA LEU A 53 -5.58 -7.97 2.07
C LEU A 53 -5.75 -7.25 3.41
N GLY A 54 -6.93 -7.34 4.03
CA GLY A 54 -7.33 -6.53 5.18
C GLY A 54 -7.93 -5.18 4.77
N SER A 55 -8.86 -4.67 5.58
CA SER A 55 -9.59 -3.41 5.32
C SER A 55 -8.67 -2.20 5.21
N ASP A 56 -7.63 -2.15 6.04
CA ASP A 56 -6.75 -0.99 6.20
C ASP A 56 -5.76 -0.84 5.01
N ASN A 57 -5.74 -1.86 4.15
CA ASN A 57 -4.84 -1.97 3.02
C ASN A 57 -5.52 -1.71 1.66
N LEU A 58 -6.82 -1.38 1.66
CA LEU A 58 -7.55 -0.95 0.48
C LEU A 58 -7.77 0.57 0.51
N HIS A 59 -7.33 1.25 -0.54
CA HIS A 59 -7.29 2.71 -0.63
C HIS A 59 -8.00 3.23 -1.86
N ASN A 60 -8.50 4.47 -1.81
CA ASN A 60 -9.15 5.08 -2.97
C ASN A 60 -8.14 5.61 -3.98
N ASN A 61 -6.95 6.02 -3.52
CA ASN A 61 -5.92 6.57 -4.37
C ASN A 61 -4.51 6.17 -3.92
N LYS A 62 -3.52 6.49 -4.75
CA LYS A 62 -2.12 6.14 -4.48
C LYS A 62 -1.55 6.90 -3.29
N GLY A 63 -1.96 8.15 -3.08
CA GLY A 63 -1.50 8.97 -1.96
C GLY A 63 -1.91 8.37 -0.62
N GLU A 64 -3.18 8.00 -0.47
CA GLU A 64 -3.67 7.28 0.72
C GLU A 64 -2.88 5.98 0.98
N ALA A 65 -2.62 5.21 -0.07
CA ALA A 65 -1.85 3.97 0.06
C ALA A 65 -0.40 4.22 0.49
N ILE A 66 0.25 5.26 -0.03
CA ILE A 66 1.62 5.63 0.35
C ILE A 66 1.63 6.17 1.78
N ALA A 67 0.67 7.03 2.15
CA ALA A 67 0.56 7.55 3.51
C ALA A 67 0.40 6.43 4.55
N ALA A 68 -0.47 5.45 4.28
CA ALA A 68 -0.64 4.29 5.15
C ALA A 68 0.64 3.44 5.23
N ALA A 69 1.29 3.17 4.08
CA ALA A 69 2.52 2.40 4.04
C ALA A 69 3.68 3.10 4.79
N VAL A 70 3.82 4.41 4.60
CA VAL A 70 4.82 5.20 5.33
C VAL A 70 4.48 5.21 6.81
N ALA A 71 3.22 5.44 7.21
CA ALA A 71 2.81 5.42 8.61
C ALA A 71 3.17 4.10 9.31
N GLY A 72 2.96 2.96 8.64
CA GLY A 72 3.33 1.62 9.15
C GLY A 72 4.82 1.27 9.07
N ALA A 73 5.66 2.10 8.43
CA ALA A 73 7.10 1.85 8.35
C ALA A 73 7.77 2.01 9.72
N ASP A 74 8.79 1.20 10.00
CA ASP A 74 9.51 1.19 11.28
C ASP A 74 10.16 2.56 11.59
N ASP A 75 9.73 3.18 12.69
CA ASP A 75 10.22 4.48 13.13
C ASP A 75 11.70 4.46 13.54
N ASN A 76 12.25 3.31 13.96
CA ASN A 76 13.68 3.19 14.26
C ASN A 76 14.51 3.28 12.98
N ILE A 77 14.05 2.65 11.90
CA ILE A 77 14.69 2.76 10.58
C ILE A 77 14.50 4.18 10.03
N CYS A 78 13.27 4.71 10.12
CA CYS A 78 12.97 6.03 9.59
C CYS A 78 13.74 7.14 10.30
N LYS A 79 14.00 7.05 11.61
CA LYS A 79 14.73 8.05 12.40
C LYS A 79 16.06 8.44 11.75
N ASP A 80 16.85 7.44 11.33
CA ASP A 80 18.19 7.63 10.76
C ASP A 80 18.19 7.61 9.23
N CYS A 81 17.01 7.45 8.60
CA CYS A 81 16.87 7.44 7.15
C CYS A 81 17.20 8.82 6.55
N LYS A 82 18.25 8.86 5.73
CA LYS A 82 18.68 10.06 4.99
C LYS A 82 17.95 10.25 3.66
N LEU A 83 17.34 9.18 3.11
CA LEU A 83 16.76 9.20 1.78
C LEU A 83 15.43 9.95 1.71
N ARG A 84 14.56 9.78 2.72
CA ARG A 84 13.27 10.50 2.88
C ARG A 84 12.50 10.70 1.55
N VAL A 85 12.36 9.61 0.78
CA VAL A 85 11.90 9.67 -0.63
C VAL A 85 10.41 9.94 -0.82
N PHE A 86 9.62 9.88 0.25
CA PHE A 86 8.18 10.11 0.23
C PHE A 86 7.83 11.44 0.92
N LEU A 87 6.78 12.11 0.45
CA LEU A 87 6.33 13.38 1.05
C LEU A 87 5.89 13.16 2.51
N GLU A 88 5.33 12.00 2.81
CA GLU A 88 4.84 11.58 4.10
C GLU A 88 5.97 11.29 5.10
N CYS A 89 7.24 11.20 4.64
CA CYS A 89 8.39 11.13 5.52
C CYS A 89 8.54 12.37 6.42
N ALA A 90 7.89 13.49 6.09
CA ALA A 90 7.81 14.68 6.93
C ALA A 90 7.13 14.42 8.29
N GLN A 91 6.28 13.39 8.38
CA GLN A 91 5.59 13.02 9.61
C GLN A 91 6.36 12.00 10.46
N LYS A 92 7.50 11.52 9.97
CA LYS A 92 8.31 10.49 10.64
C LYS A 92 9.36 11.10 11.56
N SER A 93 9.70 10.34 12.61
CA SER A 93 10.78 10.67 13.54
C SER A 93 12.08 11.05 12.79
N GLY A 94 12.83 12.01 13.33
CA GLY A 94 14.12 12.43 12.76
C GLY A 94 14.02 13.26 11.47
N HIS A 95 12.82 13.66 11.03
CA HIS A 95 12.68 14.64 9.97
C HIS A 95 13.34 15.96 10.40
N ARG A 96 14.41 16.34 9.71
CA ARG A 96 15.02 17.66 9.87
C ARG A 96 14.28 18.59 8.92
N ASN A 97 13.44 19.46 9.46
CA ASN A 97 12.95 20.60 8.69
C ASN A 97 14.19 21.41 8.29
N GLU A 98 14.52 21.42 7.00
CA GLU A 98 15.48 22.37 6.43
C GLU A 98 14.82 23.76 6.48
N THR A 99 14.80 24.35 7.67
CA THR A 99 14.50 25.76 7.90
C THR A 99 15.48 26.25 8.95
N GLN A 100 16.73 26.37 8.53
CA GLN A 100 17.78 27.15 9.18
C GLN A 100 18.92 27.34 8.18
N GLN A 101 18.71 28.25 7.22
CA GLN A 101 19.69 29.21 6.71
C GLN A 101 18.99 30.21 5.78
#